data_AF-A0A4V5PQH0-F1
#
_entry.id   AF-A0A4V5PQH0-F1
#
_cell.length_a   1.000
_cell.length_b   1.000
_cell.length_c   1.000
_cell.angle_alpha   90.00
_cell.angle_beta   90.00
_cell.angle_gamma   90.00
#
_symmetry.space_group_name_H-M   'P 1'
#
loop_
_entity.id
_entity.type
_entity.pdbx_description
1 polymer ?
#
loop_
_entity_poly.entity_id
_entity_poly.type
_entity_poly.pdbx_seq_one_letter_code
_entity_poly.pdbx_strand_id
1 'polypeptide(L)'
;MLSLNAEWTRLLHKYQDDHQDPRNQACHKVGIPLIALSFPVGATLVGLPLAGAMFTVGWGFQFVGHAFEGKKPSFVDDKRSLVIGLLWCMEKYGVRVYEELPAA
;
A
#
# COMPACT_ATOMS: atom_id res chain seq x y z
N MET A 1 -13.44 -13.18 -4.66
CA MET A 1 -12.88 -11.90 -5.10
C MET A 1 -13.69 -10.78 -4.46
N LEU A 2 -13.07 -9.68 -4.04
CA LEU A 2 -13.75 -8.54 -3.43
C LEU A 2 -14.36 -7.65 -4.51
N SER A 3 -15.65 -7.39 -4.47
CA SER A 3 -16.26 -6.42 -5.38
C SER A 3 -16.10 -5.00 -4.82
N LEU A 4 -15.36 -4.14 -5.52
CA LEU A 4 -15.22 -2.74 -5.14
C LEU A 4 -16.46 -1.97 -5.58
N ASN A 5 -17.09 -1.26 -4.66
CA ASN A 5 -18.13 -0.29 -5.01
C ASN A 5 -17.52 0.97 -5.66
N ALA A 6 -18.37 1.84 -6.20
CA ALA A 6 -17.93 3.04 -6.90
C ALA A 6 -16.99 3.94 -6.07
N GLU A 7 -17.18 4.02 -4.75
CA GLU A 7 -16.33 4.83 -3.88
C GLU A 7 -14.91 4.25 -3.78
N TRP A 8 -14.80 2.94 -3.53
CA TRP A 8 -13.52 2.25 -3.41
C TRP A 8 -12.78 2.16 -4.75
N THR A 9 -13.51 1.95 -5.85
CA THR A 9 -12.95 2.02 -7.21
C THR A 9 -12.36 3.40 -7.50
N ARG A 10 -13.09 4.47 -7.18
CA ARG A 10 -12.56 5.85 -7.33
C ARG A 10 -11.31 6.08 -6.48
N LEU A 11 -11.27 5.54 -5.26
CA LEU A 11 -10.11 5.68 -4.39
C LEU A 11 -8.89 4.91 -4.92
N LEU A 12 -9.10 3.74 -5.52
CA LEU A 12 -8.07 2.97 -6.21
C LEU A 12 -7.49 3.76 -7.40
N HIS A 13 -8.34 4.30 -8.26
CA HIS A 13 -7.89 5.12 -9.40
C HIS A 13 -7.13 6.36 -8.94
N LYS A 14 -7.64 7.07 -7.92
CA LYS A 14 -6.91 8.19 -7.32
C LYS A 14 -5.55 7.77 -6.77
N TYR A 15 -5.48 6.63 -6.08
CA TYR A 15 -4.21 6.12 -5.58
C TYR A 15 -3.23 5.83 -6.72
N GLN A 16 -3.70 5.23 -7.81
CA GLN A 16 -2.87 4.98 -9.00
C GLN A 16 -2.38 6.31 -9.61
N ASP A 17 -3.23 7.31 -9.78
CA ASP A 17 -2.86 8.64 -10.32
C ASP A 17 -1.84 9.39 -9.44
N ASP A 18 -1.94 9.21 -8.13
CA ASP A 18 -0.99 9.78 -7.16
C ASP A 18 0.39 9.07 -7.21
N HIS A 19 0.52 7.88 -7.80
CA HIS A 19 1.75 7.06 -7.80
C HIS A 19 2.15 6.61 -9.21
N GLN A 20 2.68 7.53 -10.01
CA GLN A 20 3.07 7.26 -11.41
C GLN A 20 4.58 7.06 -11.57
N ASP A 21 5.41 7.60 -10.67
CA ASP A 21 6.85 7.45 -10.75
C ASP A 21 7.28 5.99 -10.50
N PRO A 22 8.09 5.37 -11.38
CA PRO A 22 8.47 3.97 -11.24
C PRO A 22 9.33 3.70 -9.99
N ARG A 23 10.09 4.68 -9.52
CA ARG A 23 10.89 4.57 -8.27
C ARG A 23 9.96 4.60 -7.06
N ASN A 24 8.96 5.47 -7.09
CA ASN A 24 7.90 5.50 -6.08
C ASN A 24 7.19 4.14 -6.01
N GLN A 25 6.72 3.63 -7.15
CA GLN A 25 6.08 2.31 -7.21
C GLN A 25 7.00 1.18 -6.73
N ALA A 26 8.30 1.20 -7.05
CA ALA A 26 9.25 0.21 -6.58
C ALA A 26 9.44 0.25 -5.06
N CYS A 27 9.59 1.45 -4.49
CA CYS A 27 9.64 1.64 -3.05
C CYS A 27 8.35 1.16 -2.37
N HIS A 28 7.18 1.44 -2.96
CA HIS A 28 5.90 0.98 -2.42
C HIS A 28 5.76 -0.54 -2.43
N LYS A 29 6.15 -1.18 -3.54
CA LYS A 29 6.16 -2.65 -3.66
C LYS A 29 7.04 -3.31 -2.60
N VAL A 30 8.15 -2.68 -2.17
CA VAL A 30 8.97 -3.23 -1.08
C VAL A 30 8.42 -2.87 0.30
N GLY A 31 8.05 -1.61 0.51
CA GLY A 31 7.67 -1.12 1.83
C GLY A 31 6.31 -1.60 2.32
N ILE A 32 5.32 -1.75 1.43
CA ILE A 32 3.97 -2.22 1.82
C ILE A 32 4.01 -3.63 2.39
N PRO A 33 4.66 -4.63 1.76
CA PRO A 33 4.85 -5.96 2.34
C PRO A 33 5.60 -5.93 3.67
N LEU A 34 6.65 -5.10 3.82
CA LEU A 34 7.38 -4.99 5.09
C LEU A 34 6.47 -4.51 6.23
N ILE A 35 5.66 -3.48 5.98
CA ILE A 35 4.68 -2.95 6.94
C ILE A 35 3.60 -4.00 7.21
N ALA A 36 3.03 -4.63 6.18
CA ALA A 36 1.96 -5.61 6.36
C ALA A 36 2.43 -6.85 7.15
N LEU A 37 3.61 -7.36 6.84
CA LEU A 37 4.19 -8.54 7.49
C LEU A 37 4.73 -8.23 8.90
N SER A 38 5.03 -6.97 9.24
CA SER A 38 5.48 -6.64 10.60
C SER A 38 4.42 -6.92 11.64
N PHE A 39 3.13 -6.82 11.32
CA PHE A 39 2.04 -7.09 12.27
C PHE A 39 1.99 -8.56 12.73
N PRO A 40 1.88 -9.57 11.84
CA PRO A 40 1.89 -10.97 12.27
C PRO A 40 3.23 -11.39 12.90
N VAL A 41 4.37 -10.83 12.45
CA VAL A 41 5.67 -11.08 13.09
C VAL A 41 5.69 -10.53 14.52
N GLY A 42 5.19 -9.31 14.73
CA GLY A 42 5.14 -8.66 16.04
C GLY A 42 4.16 -9.30 17.00
N ALA A 43 3.14 -10.00 16.48
CA ALA A 43 2.21 -10.80 17.29
C ALA A 43 2.86 -12.08 17.88
N THR A 44 4.08 -12.43 17.48
CA THR A 44 4.83 -13.55 18.08
C THR A 44 5.58 -13.13 19.34
N LEU A 45 5.76 -14.05 20.29
CA LEU A 45 6.40 -13.78 21.59
C LEU A 45 7.84 -13.21 21.49
N VAL A 46 8.55 -13.49 20.40
CA VAL A 46 9.97 -13.08 20.20
C VAL A 46 10.16 -12.14 19.01
N GLY A 47 9.14 -11.91 18.20
CA GLY A 47 9.26 -11.19 16.92
C GLY A 47 9.15 -9.68 17.03
N LEU A 48 8.82 -9.11 18.20
CA LEU A 48 8.58 -7.67 18.35
C LEU A 48 9.77 -6.78 17.91
N PRO A 49 11.04 -7.08 18.23
CA PRO A 49 12.16 -6.28 17.74
C PRO A 49 12.29 -6.32 16.20
N LEU A 50 12.11 -7.50 15.60
CA LEU A 50 12.15 -7.67 14.15
C LEU A 50 10.99 -6.92 13.48
N ALA A 51 9.79 -7.01 14.04
CA ALA A 51 8.62 -6.28 13.56
C ALA A 51 8.84 -4.76 13.60
N GLY A 52 9.42 -4.23 14.67
CA GLY A 52 9.77 -2.81 14.77
C GLY A 52 10.73 -2.37 13.66
N ALA A 53 11.76 -3.17 13.37
CA ALA A 53 12.69 -2.92 12.27
C ALA A 53 11.98 -2.96 10.90
N MET A 54 11.18 -4.01 10.64
CA MET A 54 10.41 -4.15 9.39
C MET A 54 9.45 -2.97 9.18
N PHE A 55 8.72 -2.57 10.22
CA PHE A 55 7.77 -1.46 10.18
C PHE A 55 8.49 -0.15 9.85
N THR A 56 9.59 0.14 10.55
CA THR A 56 10.35 1.38 10.36
C THR A 56 10.99 1.46 8.99
N VAL A 57 11.64 0.38 8.53
CA VAL A 57 12.25 0.30 7.19
C VAL A 57 11.18 0.38 6.11
N GLY A 58 10.05 -0.32 6.29
CA GLY A 58 8.94 -0.28 5.34
C GLY A 58 8.39 1.13 5.14
N TRP A 59 8.18 1.89 6.22
CA TRP A 59 7.80 3.30 6.16
C TRP A 59 8.87 4.19 5.54
N GLY A 60 10.15 3.91 5.83
CA GLY A 60 11.27 4.57 5.17
C GLY A 60 11.19 4.46 3.64
N PHE A 61 10.91 3.27 3.12
CA PHE A 61 10.67 3.08 1.68
C PHE A 61 9.46 3.90 1.19
N GLN A 62 8.32 3.89 1.89
CA GLN A 62 7.15 4.69 1.46
C GLN A 62 7.50 6.17 1.31
N PHE A 63 8.14 6.76 2.32
CA PHE A 63 8.47 8.19 2.30
C PHE A 63 9.54 8.53 1.26
N VAL A 64 10.54 7.67 1.07
CA VAL A 64 11.53 7.84 -0.01
C VAL A 64 10.86 7.78 -1.39
N GLY A 65 9.92 6.86 -1.59
CA GLY A 65 9.13 6.80 -2.83
C GLY A 65 8.37 8.10 -3.11
N HIS A 66 7.67 8.62 -2.10
CA HIS A 66 6.97 9.90 -2.20
C HIS A 66 7.91 11.10 -2.40
N ALA A 67 9.14 11.05 -1.85
CA ALA A 67 10.14 12.09 -2.11
C ALA A 67 10.57 12.11 -3.60
N PHE A 68 10.63 10.95 -4.28
CA PHE A 68 10.88 10.89 -5.71
C PHE A 68 9.69 11.38 -6.55
N GLU A 69 8.46 11.04 -6.15
CA GLU A 69 7.23 11.46 -6.83
C GLU A 69 6.95 12.98 -6.66
N GLY A 70 7.37 13.57 -5.53
CA GLY A 70 7.09 14.96 -5.19
C GLY A 70 5.65 15.24 -4.74
N LYS A 71 4.80 14.20 -4.68
CA LYS A 71 3.44 14.26 -4.14
C LYS A 71 3.42 13.78 -2.69
N LYS A 72 2.57 14.38 -1.86
CA LYS A 72 2.32 13.91 -0.50
C LYS A 72 1.71 12.50 -0.49
N PRO A 73 1.87 11.72 0.59
CA PRO A 73 1.21 10.43 0.72
C PRO A 73 -0.32 10.52 0.68
N SER A 74 -0.99 9.71 -0.14
CA SER A 74 -2.45 9.77 -0.33
C SER A 74 -3.24 9.56 0.97
N PHE A 75 -2.67 8.84 1.95
CA PHE A 75 -3.33 8.65 3.24
C PHE A 75 -3.46 9.94 4.08
N VAL A 76 -2.73 11.00 3.72
CA VAL A 76 -2.88 12.33 4.32
C VAL A 76 -4.25 12.91 3.98
N ASP A 77 -4.75 12.66 2.77
CA ASP A 77 -6.09 13.08 2.36
C ASP A 77 -7.17 12.09 2.82
N ASP A 78 -6.91 10.79 2.68
CA ASP A 78 -7.85 9.74 3.06
C ASP A 78 -7.14 8.50 3.60
N LYS A 79 -7.29 8.22 4.90
CA LYS A 79 -6.64 7.07 5.56
C LYS A 79 -6.98 5.72 4.93
N ARG A 80 -8.12 5.60 4.23
CA ARG A 80 -8.50 4.38 3.50
C ARG A 80 -7.52 4.04 2.38
N SER A 81 -6.74 5.02 1.90
CA SER A 81 -5.66 4.79 0.94
C SER A 81 -4.57 3.83 1.45
N LEU A 82 -4.44 3.63 2.77
CA LEU A 82 -3.56 2.60 3.32
C LEU A 82 -4.03 1.18 2.94
N VAL A 83 -5.34 0.94 2.97
CA VAL A 83 -5.94 -0.34 2.57
C VAL A 83 -5.88 -0.50 1.06
N ILE A 84 -6.19 0.56 0.31
CA ILE A 84 -6.06 0.55 -1.16
C ILE A 84 -4.62 0.27 -1.59
N GLY A 85 -3.61 0.85 -0.92
CA GLY A 85 -2.21 0.58 -1.22
C GLY A 85 -1.86 -0.91 -1.06
N LEU A 86 -2.38 -1.57 -0.02
CA LEU A 86 -2.22 -3.01 0.15
C LEU A 86 -2.88 -3.80 -0.98
N LEU A 87 -4.12 -3.47 -1.34
CA LEU A 87 -4.85 -4.12 -2.45
C LEU A 87 -4.11 -3.95 -3.79
N TRP A 88 -3.66 -2.74 -4.10
CA TRP A 88 -2.86 -2.43 -5.28
C TRP A 88 -1.57 -3.26 -5.31
N CYS A 89 -0.89 -3.39 -4.17
CA CYS A 89 0.35 -4.16 -4.08
C CYS A 89 0.12 -5.66 -4.31
N MET A 90 -0.96 -6.22 -3.77
CA MET A 90 -1.34 -7.62 -4.00
C MET A 90 -1.57 -7.91 -5.48
N GLU A 91 -2.25 -7.02 -6.20
CA GLU A 91 -2.44 -7.14 -7.64
C GLU A 91 -1.11 -7.08 -8.42
N LYS A 92 -0.19 -6.18 -8.03
CA LYS A 92 1.15 -6.11 -8.64
C LYS A 92 1.98 -7.38 -8.45
N TYR A 93 1.66 -8.21 -7.45
CA TYR A 93 2.23 -9.54 -7.25
C TYR A 93 1.45 -10.67 -7.91
N GLY A 94 0.44 -10.34 -8.73
CA GLY A 94 -0.36 -11.32 -9.45
C GLY A 94 -1.49 -11.94 -8.62
N VAL A 95 -1.75 -11.44 -7.42
CA VAL A 95 -2.86 -11.90 -6.58
C VAL A 95 -4.11 -11.09 -6.93
N ARG A 96 -5.04 -11.70 -7.66
CA ARG A 96 -6.34 -11.09 -7.97
C ARG A 96 -7.24 -11.09 -6.73
N VAL A 97 -7.27 -9.96 -6.04
CA VAL A 97 -8.04 -9.78 -4.81
C VAL A 97 -9.36 -9.07 -5.00
N TYR A 98 -9.47 -8.22 -6.02
CA TYR A 98 -10.69 -7.45 -6.28
C TYR A 98 -11.12 -7.47 -7.74
N GLU A 99 -12.38 -7.12 -7.92
CA GLU A 99 -13.08 -6.93 -9.18
C GLU A 99 -13.77 -5.56 -9.09
N GLU A 100 -13.64 -4.75 -10.12
CA GLU A 100 -14.36 -3.48 -10.21
C GLU A 100 -15.79 -3.77 -10.67
N LEU A 101 -16.78 -3.22 -9.95
CA LEU A 101 -18.15 -3.28 -10.43
C LEU A 101 -18.28 -2.46 -11.73
N PRO A 102 -19.06 -2.94 -12.72
CA PRO A 102 -19.34 -2.16 -13.92
C PRO A 102 -19.85 -0.77 -13.54
N ALA A 103 -19.34 0.27 -14.20
CA ALA A 103 -19.94 1.59 -14.09
C ALA A 103 -21.41 1.47 -14.53
N ALA A 104 -22.33 1.78 -13.62
CA ALA A 104 -23.76 1.75 -13.87
C ALA A 104 -24.17 2.89 -14.81
#